data_AF-A0A6A9SMB9-F1
#
_entry.id   AF-A0A6A9SMB9-F1
#
_cell.length_a   1.000
_cell.length_b   1.000
_cell.length_c   1.000
_cell.angle_alpha   90.00
_cell.angle_beta   90.00
_cell.angle_gamma   90.00
#
_symmetry.space_group_name_H-M   'P 1'
#
loop_
_entity.id
_entity.type
_entity.pdbx_description
1 polymer ?
#
loop_
_entity_poly.entity_id
_entity_poly.type
_entity_poly.pdbx_seq_one_letter_code
_entity_poly.pdbx_strand_id
1 'polypeptide(L)'
;MREWLFGSSASDCRCETAIEGERLVVTADQCPGGGDLAASADCRATVVDSLSSTGIDTVVTEQAGQERVYVDRAAAVLTAAGRFATRVASLDDRLADRARRDPVAAAAEAVGRAGPVADLAAETGLAVATESFDTSEQALTAYTGPTISDTRVGAAPPVDAALRDQQTLPTEAVVRRYDTDGDRLPMYHIEPREQRFDADTMETLVDAYERVATAAVDGGCHPYDAAGAVANNSTTATAVGAVLEKHTGGLGILEDIFADQRVSDVFATAPVSDTRLRVRCDGETMRTNVRLTPAGANTLASTFRRSSGRAFSRASPTLDATATVADRQIRVAGVSKPVSDGLAFAFRAHDSDVWRLADFVDNGTMPTAVAGLLSVAAERGGACLVAGPRGAGKTTTLGALL
;
A
#
# COMPACT_ATOMS: atom_id res chain seq x y z
N MET A 1 -39.91 42.24 8.17
CA MET A 1 -39.56 41.70 9.51
C MET A 1 -40.06 40.25 9.61
N ARG A 2 -39.45 39.35 8.82
CA ARG A 2 -39.54 37.88 8.91
C ARG A 2 -38.63 37.24 7.84
N GLU A 3 -37.41 37.74 7.76
CA GLU A 3 -36.26 36.97 7.28
C GLU A 3 -35.48 36.60 8.55
N TRP A 4 -34.76 35.48 8.54
CA TRP A 4 -34.04 34.84 9.66
C TRP A 4 -34.86 33.77 10.39
N LEU A 5 -34.86 32.53 9.84
CA LEU A 5 -35.03 31.28 10.61
C LEU A 5 -34.80 29.99 9.78
N PHE A 6 -33.94 30.03 8.75
CA PHE A 6 -33.41 28.81 8.13
C PHE A 6 -31.91 28.96 7.94
N GLY A 7 -31.17 28.67 9.00
CA GLY A 7 -29.74 28.41 8.90
C GLY A 7 -29.54 27.08 8.19
N SER A 8 -29.54 27.12 6.84
CA SER A 8 -28.79 26.13 6.07
C SER A 8 -27.33 26.34 6.46
N SER A 9 -26.74 25.40 7.20
CA SER A 9 -25.28 25.35 7.35
C SER A 9 -24.72 25.08 5.96
N ALA A 10 -24.40 26.15 5.23
CA ALA A 10 -23.67 26.04 3.98
C ALA A 10 -22.41 25.22 4.29
N SER A 11 -22.22 24.12 3.54
CA SER A 11 -21.04 23.28 3.72
C SER A 11 -19.79 24.12 3.47
N ASP A 12 -18.86 24.17 4.43
CA ASP A 12 -17.56 24.84 4.24
C ASP A 12 -16.61 24.01 3.34
N CYS A 13 -17.10 22.88 2.80
CA CYS A 13 -16.36 22.04 1.88
C CYS A 13 -16.05 22.78 0.57
N ARG A 14 -14.83 22.59 0.08
CA ARG A 14 -14.32 23.09 -1.20
C ARG A 14 -13.72 21.97 -2.06
N CYS A 15 -14.15 20.73 -1.82
CA CYS A 15 -13.70 19.59 -2.60
C CYS A 15 -14.30 19.65 -4.00
N GLU A 16 -13.47 19.43 -5.02
CA GLU A 16 -13.89 19.26 -6.39
C GLU A 16 -13.91 17.77 -6.72
N THR A 17 -14.97 17.27 -7.35
CA THR A 17 -15.14 15.83 -7.63
C THR A 17 -15.22 15.56 -9.13
N ALA A 18 -14.49 14.54 -9.59
CA ALA A 18 -14.50 14.07 -10.97
C ALA A 18 -14.62 12.54 -11.03
N ILE A 19 -15.39 12.01 -11.97
CA ILE A 19 -15.53 10.55 -12.17
C ILE A 19 -14.62 10.10 -13.31
N GLU A 20 -13.75 9.14 -13.03
CA GLU A 20 -12.80 8.53 -13.96
C GLU A 20 -13.00 7.01 -14.02
N GLY A 21 -13.87 6.57 -14.94
CA GLY A 21 -14.24 5.15 -15.03
C GLY A 21 -14.97 4.68 -13.77
N GLU A 22 -14.37 3.74 -13.05
CA GLU A 22 -14.91 3.17 -11.79
C GLU A 22 -14.40 3.90 -10.54
N ARG A 23 -13.77 5.08 -10.72
CA ARG A 23 -13.18 5.88 -9.64
C ARG A 23 -13.82 7.24 -9.51
N LEU A 24 -14.01 7.69 -8.27
CA LEU A 24 -14.29 9.07 -7.96
C LEU A 24 -13.01 9.72 -7.42
N VAL A 25 -12.48 10.70 -8.15
CA VAL A 25 -11.32 11.50 -7.77
C VAL A 25 -11.80 12.81 -7.15
N VAL A 26 -11.20 13.20 -6.03
CA VAL A 26 -11.59 14.34 -5.23
C VAL A 26 -10.38 15.21 -4.96
N THR A 27 -10.35 16.43 -5.48
CA THR A 27 -9.27 17.40 -5.23
C THR A 27 -9.66 18.28 -4.04
N ALA A 28 -8.80 18.34 -3.02
CA ALA A 28 -9.10 18.96 -1.72
C ALA A 28 -8.04 19.96 -1.24
N ASP A 29 -7.17 20.46 -2.12
CA ASP A 29 -6.04 21.35 -1.78
C ASP A 29 -6.44 22.60 -0.99
N GLN A 30 -7.64 23.15 -1.27
CA GLN A 30 -8.16 24.36 -0.63
C GLN A 30 -9.30 24.04 0.36
N CYS A 31 -9.54 22.77 0.67
CA CYS A 31 -10.64 22.39 1.54
C CYS A 31 -10.21 22.37 3.02
N PRO A 32 -10.93 23.04 3.94
CA PRO A 32 -10.62 23.01 5.38
C PRO A 32 -10.61 21.59 5.98
N GLY A 33 -11.41 20.68 5.43
CA GLY A 33 -11.46 19.28 5.84
C GLY A 33 -10.43 18.38 5.17
N GLY A 34 -9.58 18.91 4.28
CA GLY A 34 -8.48 18.19 3.63
C GLY A 34 -8.87 16.95 2.81
N GLY A 35 -10.16 16.80 2.47
CA GLY A 35 -10.66 15.58 1.83
C GLY A 35 -10.59 14.34 2.74
N ASP A 36 -10.38 14.49 4.04
CA ASP A 36 -10.39 13.37 4.98
C ASP A 36 -11.83 12.94 5.26
N LEU A 37 -12.29 11.88 4.61
CA LEU A 37 -13.67 11.40 4.72
C LEU A 37 -13.91 10.69 6.05
N ALA A 38 -12.87 10.23 6.76
CA ALA A 38 -13.07 9.69 8.11
C ALA A 38 -13.36 10.83 9.11
N ALA A 39 -12.63 11.95 9.01
CA ALA A 39 -12.74 13.07 9.94
C ALA A 39 -13.80 14.13 9.57
N SER A 40 -13.93 14.48 8.29
CA SER A 40 -14.72 15.64 7.83
C SER A 40 -16.11 15.24 7.32
N ALA A 41 -17.16 15.64 8.07
CA ALA A 41 -18.55 15.44 7.68
C ALA A 41 -18.94 16.20 6.41
N ASP A 42 -18.38 17.39 6.19
CA ASP A 42 -18.71 18.20 5.01
C ASP A 42 -18.02 17.64 3.76
N CYS A 43 -16.77 17.18 3.86
CA CYS A 43 -16.12 16.46 2.74
C CYS A 43 -16.87 15.18 2.40
N ARG A 44 -17.28 14.41 3.42
CA ARG A 44 -18.14 13.24 3.21
C ARG A 44 -19.42 13.60 2.48
N ALA A 45 -20.11 14.65 2.89
CA ALA A 45 -21.37 15.03 2.28
C ALA A 45 -21.20 15.35 0.79
N THR A 46 -20.20 16.16 0.44
CA THR A 46 -19.86 16.47 -0.96
C THR A 46 -19.54 15.22 -1.76
N VAL A 47 -18.73 14.31 -1.22
CA VAL A 47 -18.38 13.06 -1.91
C VAL A 47 -19.59 12.14 -2.08
N VAL A 48 -20.39 11.95 -1.03
CA VAL A 48 -21.57 11.08 -1.05
C VAL A 48 -22.64 11.60 -2.01
N ASP A 49 -22.80 12.93 -2.12
CA ASP A 49 -23.69 13.56 -3.11
C ASP A 49 -23.27 13.27 -4.55
N SER A 50 -21.97 13.22 -4.82
CA SER A 50 -21.43 12.83 -6.12
C SER A 50 -21.58 11.33 -6.42
N LEU A 51 -21.89 10.49 -5.42
CA LEU A 51 -22.02 9.03 -5.54
C LEU A 51 -23.48 8.55 -5.75
N SER A 52 -24.21 9.24 -6.62
CA SER A 52 -25.59 8.86 -6.97
C SER A 52 -25.69 7.71 -7.99
N SER A 53 -24.60 7.36 -8.67
CA SER A 53 -24.56 6.37 -9.77
C SER A 53 -23.98 5.01 -9.38
N THR A 54 -24.28 4.00 -10.19
CA THR A 54 -23.73 2.64 -10.06
C THR A 54 -22.38 2.57 -10.78
N GLY A 55 -21.36 1.99 -10.13
CA GLY A 55 -20.10 1.62 -10.78
C GLY A 55 -18.82 2.16 -10.15
N ILE A 56 -18.90 2.95 -9.07
CA ILE A 56 -17.71 3.38 -8.34
C ILE A 56 -17.31 2.31 -7.33
N ASP A 57 -16.06 1.84 -7.40
CA ASP A 57 -15.46 0.88 -6.46
C ASP A 57 -14.34 1.49 -5.61
N THR A 58 -13.88 2.69 -5.99
CA THR A 58 -12.74 3.38 -5.39
C THR A 58 -13.03 4.87 -5.32
N VAL A 59 -12.81 5.47 -4.15
CA VAL A 59 -12.80 6.92 -3.96
C VAL A 59 -11.37 7.34 -3.61
N VAL A 60 -10.86 8.34 -4.31
CA VAL A 60 -9.51 8.89 -4.08
C VAL A 60 -9.66 10.36 -3.73
N THR A 61 -9.07 10.79 -2.62
CA THR A 61 -8.98 12.20 -2.26
C THR A 61 -7.52 12.63 -2.27
N GLU A 62 -7.21 13.73 -2.94
CA GLU A 62 -5.88 14.30 -3.03
C GLU A 62 -5.86 15.66 -2.33
N GLN A 63 -4.81 15.89 -1.54
CA GLN A 63 -4.56 17.16 -0.87
C GLN A 63 -3.05 17.38 -0.79
N ALA A 64 -2.54 18.43 -1.42
CA ALA A 64 -1.13 18.85 -1.34
C ALA A 64 -0.14 17.70 -1.58
N GLY A 65 -0.37 16.90 -2.64
CA GLY A 65 0.45 15.73 -2.98
C GLY A 65 0.31 14.52 -2.06
N GLN A 66 -0.60 14.57 -1.09
CA GLN A 66 -1.01 13.42 -0.29
C GLN A 66 -2.29 12.82 -0.88
N GLU A 67 -2.27 11.54 -1.22
CA GLU A 67 -3.48 10.80 -1.57
C GLU A 67 -4.01 9.99 -0.39
N ARG A 68 -5.34 9.91 -0.31
CA ARG A 68 -6.08 8.94 0.49
C ARG A 68 -6.99 8.13 -0.43
N VAL A 69 -6.97 6.83 -0.28
CA VAL A 69 -7.70 5.88 -1.13
C VAL A 69 -8.65 5.06 -0.26
N TYR A 70 -9.95 5.19 -0.53
CA TYR A 70 -11.04 4.46 0.09
C TYR A 70 -11.52 3.37 -0.86
N VAL A 71 -11.35 2.12 -0.45
CA VAL A 71 -11.62 0.90 -1.25
C VAL A 71 -12.34 -0.14 -0.39
N ASP A 72 -12.78 -1.23 -1.03
CA ASP A 72 -13.48 -2.34 -0.39
C ASP A 72 -14.71 -1.83 0.42
N ARG A 73 -14.75 -2.10 1.73
CA ARG A 73 -15.83 -1.69 2.63
C ARG A 73 -16.00 -0.17 2.70
N ALA A 74 -14.92 0.61 2.68
CA ALA A 74 -15.02 2.07 2.77
C ALA A 74 -15.73 2.66 1.54
N ALA A 75 -15.35 2.21 0.34
CA ALA A 75 -16.03 2.59 -0.89
C ALA A 75 -17.50 2.11 -0.90
N ALA A 76 -17.74 0.86 -0.47
CA ALA A 76 -19.10 0.32 -0.38
C ALA A 76 -20.02 1.15 0.54
N VAL A 77 -19.50 1.61 1.69
CA VAL A 77 -20.24 2.50 2.61
C VAL A 77 -20.58 3.83 1.92
N LEU A 78 -19.62 4.48 1.27
CA LEU A 78 -19.82 5.76 0.59
C LEU A 78 -20.86 5.63 -0.55
N THR A 79 -20.74 4.61 -1.40
CA THR A 79 -21.67 4.38 -2.51
C THR A 79 -23.07 3.98 -2.03
N ALA A 80 -23.17 3.14 -0.99
CA ALA A 80 -24.46 2.76 -0.42
C ALA A 80 -25.15 3.97 0.24
N ALA A 81 -24.39 4.84 0.90
CA ALA A 81 -24.89 6.09 1.47
C ALA A 81 -25.43 7.03 0.41
N GLY A 82 -24.76 7.20 -0.73
CA GLY A 82 -25.21 8.10 -1.81
C GLY A 82 -26.51 7.62 -2.45
N ARG A 83 -26.63 6.30 -2.68
CA ARG A 83 -27.87 5.66 -3.15
C ARG A 83 -29.00 5.80 -2.13
N PHE A 84 -28.71 5.58 -0.86
CA PHE A 84 -29.71 5.70 0.22
C PHE A 84 -30.19 7.14 0.38
N ALA A 85 -29.27 8.11 0.48
CA ALA A 85 -29.59 9.53 0.60
C ALA A 85 -30.46 10.01 -0.57
N THR A 86 -30.14 9.60 -1.79
CA THR A 86 -30.92 9.93 -3.00
C THR A 86 -32.35 9.39 -2.92
N ARG A 87 -32.53 8.13 -2.49
CA ARG A 87 -33.85 7.49 -2.44
C ARG A 87 -34.70 7.93 -1.26
N VAL A 88 -34.08 8.19 -0.10
CA VAL A 88 -34.80 8.52 1.13
C VAL A 88 -35.19 9.99 1.21
N ALA A 89 -34.57 10.88 0.42
CA ALA A 89 -34.84 12.32 0.47
C ALA A 89 -36.33 12.68 0.35
N SER A 90 -37.06 12.04 -0.56
CA SER A 90 -38.51 12.28 -0.73
C SER A 90 -39.37 11.85 0.47
N LEU A 91 -38.84 10.99 1.35
CA LEU A 91 -39.51 10.49 2.55
C LEU A 91 -39.04 11.20 3.83
N ASP A 92 -37.73 11.46 3.95
CA ASP A 92 -37.08 12.06 5.10
C ASP A 92 -35.77 12.77 4.67
N ASP A 93 -35.87 14.05 4.31
CA ASP A 93 -34.72 14.88 3.93
C ASP A 93 -33.65 14.98 5.03
N ARG A 94 -34.05 14.95 6.31
CA ARG A 94 -33.10 15.01 7.44
C ARG A 94 -32.27 13.72 7.52
N LEU A 95 -32.89 12.58 7.27
CA LEU A 95 -32.19 11.30 7.21
C LEU A 95 -31.29 11.19 5.97
N ALA A 96 -31.71 11.77 4.84
CA ALA A 96 -30.86 11.87 3.65
C ALA A 96 -29.59 12.70 3.95
N ASP A 97 -29.75 13.85 4.62
CA ASP A 97 -28.61 14.67 5.06
C ASP A 97 -27.69 13.94 6.05
N ARG A 98 -28.29 13.22 7.01
CA ARG A 98 -27.52 12.38 7.94
C ARG A 98 -26.75 11.30 7.21
N ALA A 99 -27.31 10.64 6.19
CA ALA A 99 -26.62 9.61 5.43
C ALA A 99 -25.40 10.16 4.66
N ARG A 100 -25.46 11.41 4.18
CA ARG A 100 -24.33 12.10 3.53
C ARG A 100 -23.21 12.41 4.51
N ARG A 101 -23.55 12.86 5.72
CA ARG A 101 -22.58 13.33 6.74
C ARG A 101 -22.10 12.24 7.70
N ASP A 102 -22.91 11.23 7.97
CA ASP A 102 -22.66 10.14 8.90
C ASP A 102 -23.41 8.86 8.45
N PRO A 103 -22.87 8.15 7.43
CA PRO A 103 -23.46 6.92 6.90
C PRO A 103 -23.79 5.86 7.96
N VAL A 104 -22.92 5.68 8.97
CA VAL A 104 -23.09 4.63 9.98
C VAL A 104 -24.25 4.98 10.91
N ALA A 105 -24.32 6.23 11.38
CA ALA A 105 -25.42 6.63 12.24
C ALA A 105 -26.75 6.77 11.47
N ALA A 106 -26.72 7.06 10.18
CA ALA A 106 -27.92 7.00 9.33
C ALA A 106 -28.42 5.57 9.14
N ALA A 107 -27.51 4.61 8.94
CA ALA A 107 -27.85 3.20 8.82
C ALA A 107 -28.47 2.66 10.11
N ALA A 108 -27.86 2.94 11.27
CA ALA A 108 -28.38 2.54 12.57
C ALA A 108 -29.80 3.10 12.81
N GLU A 109 -30.04 4.37 12.44
CA GLU A 109 -31.35 4.97 12.54
C GLU A 109 -32.37 4.34 11.57
N ALA A 110 -31.97 4.09 10.32
CA ALA A 110 -32.85 3.53 9.31
C ALA A 110 -33.26 2.08 9.63
N VAL A 111 -32.32 1.26 10.12
CA VAL A 111 -32.57 -0.13 10.56
C VAL A 111 -33.49 -0.18 11.78
N GLY A 112 -33.42 0.82 12.67
CA GLY A 112 -34.31 0.92 13.83
C GLY A 112 -35.74 1.36 13.50
N ARG A 113 -36.02 1.78 12.25
CA ARG A 113 -37.36 2.20 11.80
C ARG A 113 -38.13 1.03 11.19
N ALA A 114 -39.45 1.20 11.06
CA ALA A 114 -40.32 0.28 10.33
C ALA A 114 -40.73 0.86 8.97
N GLY A 115 -40.99 -0.02 8.00
CA GLY A 115 -41.53 0.35 6.69
C GLY A 115 -40.47 0.88 5.71
N PRO A 116 -40.84 1.77 4.78
CA PRO A 116 -40.04 2.07 3.58
C PRO A 116 -38.60 2.51 3.84
N VAL A 117 -38.31 3.16 4.97
CA VAL A 117 -36.96 3.63 5.31
C VAL A 117 -36.01 2.46 5.62
N ALA A 118 -36.48 1.44 6.33
CA ALA A 118 -35.68 0.25 6.63
C ALA A 118 -35.47 -0.59 5.37
N ASP A 119 -36.51 -0.73 4.53
CA ASP A 119 -36.44 -1.42 3.25
C ASP A 119 -35.40 -0.76 2.33
N LEU A 120 -35.40 0.58 2.25
CA LEU A 120 -34.41 1.34 1.49
C LEU A 120 -32.98 1.09 1.98
N ALA A 121 -32.74 1.04 3.31
CA ALA A 121 -31.41 0.80 3.85
C ALA A 121 -30.88 -0.61 3.53
N ALA A 122 -31.77 -1.60 3.45
CA ALA A 122 -31.43 -2.95 3.02
C ALA A 122 -31.18 -3.01 1.49
N GLU A 123 -32.08 -2.43 0.68
CA GLU A 123 -32.01 -2.46 -0.78
C GLU A 123 -30.81 -1.70 -1.36
N THR A 124 -30.41 -0.59 -0.74
CA THR A 124 -29.21 0.15 -1.19
C THR A 124 -27.92 -0.47 -0.68
N GLY A 125 -28.01 -1.45 0.23
CA GLY A 125 -26.88 -2.11 0.88
C GLY A 125 -26.26 -1.31 2.03
N LEU A 126 -26.85 -0.17 2.44
CA LEU A 126 -26.29 0.67 3.49
C LEU A 126 -26.20 -0.06 4.83
N ALA A 127 -27.23 -0.84 5.18
CA ALA A 127 -27.26 -1.62 6.41
C ALA A 127 -26.13 -2.67 6.46
N VAL A 128 -25.90 -3.37 5.35
CA VAL A 128 -24.85 -4.40 5.24
C VAL A 128 -23.45 -3.78 5.17
N ALA A 129 -23.29 -2.68 4.43
CA ALA A 129 -21.99 -2.02 4.27
C ALA A 129 -21.45 -1.43 5.58
N THR A 130 -22.36 -0.99 6.46
CA THR A 130 -22.03 -0.40 7.76
C THR A 130 -22.05 -1.42 8.91
N GLU A 131 -22.35 -2.68 8.63
CA GLU A 131 -22.37 -3.75 9.62
C GLU A 131 -21.00 -3.91 10.27
N SER A 132 -20.98 -4.08 11.59
CA SER A 132 -19.76 -4.18 12.43
C SER A 132 -18.97 -2.89 12.65
N PHE A 133 -19.49 -1.71 12.23
CA PHE A 133 -18.88 -0.42 12.54
C PHE A 133 -19.75 0.37 13.53
N ASP A 134 -19.11 0.97 14.53
CA ASP A 134 -19.79 1.86 15.48
C ASP A 134 -19.82 3.31 14.98
N THR A 135 -18.81 3.71 14.19
CA THR A 135 -18.67 5.07 13.67
C THR A 135 -18.26 5.11 12.20
N SER A 136 -18.61 6.19 11.51
CA SER A 136 -18.14 6.42 10.13
C SER A 136 -16.62 6.60 10.03
N GLU A 137 -15.96 7.07 11.09
CA GLU A 137 -14.49 7.15 11.12
C GLU A 137 -13.85 5.76 10.99
N GLN A 138 -14.36 4.78 11.74
CA GLN A 138 -13.91 3.38 11.63
C GLN A 138 -14.21 2.80 10.24
N ALA A 139 -15.42 3.05 9.73
CA ALA A 139 -15.88 2.52 8.45
C ALA A 139 -15.12 3.09 7.24
N LEU A 140 -14.59 4.31 7.35
CA LEU A 140 -13.96 5.06 6.27
C LEU A 140 -12.45 5.18 6.43
N THR A 141 -11.80 4.13 6.95
CA THR A 141 -10.33 4.07 7.00
C THR A 141 -9.74 4.06 5.59
N ALA A 142 -8.83 4.99 5.30
CA ALA A 142 -8.14 5.10 4.02
C ALA A 142 -6.76 4.42 4.00
N TYR A 143 -6.29 4.07 2.81
CA TYR A 143 -4.86 3.88 2.55
C TYR A 143 -4.26 5.21 2.11
N THR A 144 -3.11 5.57 2.65
CA THR A 144 -2.48 6.87 2.37
C THR A 144 -1.09 6.69 1.77
N GLY A 145 -0.66 7.67 0.97
CA GLY A 145 0.70 7.78 0.47
C GLY A 145 0.88 9.06 -0.35
N PRO A 146 2.11 9.56 -0.50
CA PRO A 146 2.36 10.66 -1.41
C PRO A 146 2.02 10.23 -2.86
N THR A 147 1.63 11.18 -3.70
CA THR A 147 1.30 10.96 -5.13
C THR A 147 2.43 10.25 -5.88
N ILE A 148 3.68 10.54 -5.52
CA ILE A 148 4.88 9.92 -6.10
C ILE A 148 5.04 8.43 -5.76
N SER A 149 4.32 7.92 -4.74
CA SER A 149 4.46 6.53 -4.32
C SER A 149 3.68 5.60 -5.24
N ASP A 150 4.31 4.49 -5.61
CA ASP A 150 3.65 3.39 -6.33
C ASP A 150 2.72 2.56 -5.44
N THR A 151 2.64 2.85 -4.13
CA THR A 151 1.82 2.11 -3.16
C THR A 151 1.01 3.01 -2.25
N ARG A 152 -0.04 2.46 -1.64
CA ARG A 152 -0.81 3.12 -0.59
C ARG A 152 -0.80 2.24 0.66
N VAL A 153 -0.63 2.86 1.82
CA VAL A 153 -0.36 2.18 3.08
C VAL A 153 -1.45 2.54 4.09
N GLY A 154 -2.10 1.53 4.67
CA GLY A 154 -3.15 1.73 5.66
C GLY A 154 -2.58 2.14 7.01
N ALA A 155 -3.08 3.23 7.60
CA ALA A 155 -2.56 3.75 8.86
C ALA A 155 -2.95 2.86 10.05
N ALA A 156 -4.21 2.40 10.11
CA ALA A 156 -4.73 1.67 11.27
C ALA A 156 -4.35 0.17 11.24
N PRO A 157 -3.87 -0.40 12.37
CA PRO A 157 -3.84 -1.84 12.54
C PRO A 157 -5.26 -2.41 12.63
N PRO A 158 -5.46 -3.73 12.49
CA PRO A 158 -6.77 -4.34 12.65
C PRO A 158 -7.29 -4.13 14.07
N VAL A 159 -8.60 -3.91 14.18
CA VAL A 159 -9.31 -3.94 15.46
C VAL A 159 -9.09 -5.33 16.09
N ASP A 160 -8.86 -5.37 17.40
CA ASP A 160 -8.61 -6.57 18.20
C ASP A 160 -7.31 -7.35 17.89
N ALA A 161 -6.32 -6.71 17.25
CA ALA A 161 -5.03 -7.34 17.02
C ALA A 161 -4.06 -7.16 18.21
N ALA A 162 -3.37 -8.22 18.62
CA ALA A 162 -2.38 -8.18 19.69
C ALA A 162 -0.99 -7.86 19.12
N LEU A 163 -0.34 -6.80 19.62
CA LEU A 163 1.02 -6.45 19.19
C LEU A 163 2.00 -7.53 19.67
N ARG A 164 2.71 -8.15 18.71
CA ARG A 164 3.76 -9.14 18.97
C ARG A 164 5.12 -8.45 19.20
N ASP A 165 5.52 -7.58 18.29
CA ASP A 165 6.75 -6.79 18.39
C ASP A 165 6.71 -5.53 17.51
N GLN A 166 7.66 -4.62 17.77
CA GLN A 166 7.89 -3.41 16.99
C GLN A 166 9.39 -3.20 16.80
N GLN A 167 9.78 -2.71 15.62
CA GLN A 167 11.14 -2.21 15.38
C GLN A 167 11.15 -1.02 14.41
N THR A 168 12.20 -0.21 14.48
CA THR A 168 12.50 0.84 13.50
C THR A 168 13.62 0.35 12.59
N LEU A 169 13.40 0.43 11.27
CA LEU A 169 14.34 -0.03 10.26
C LEU A 169 15.39 1.04 9.93
N PRO A 170 16.50 0.68 9.24
CA PRO A 170 17.48 1.65 8.76
C PRO A 170 16.90 2.74 7.85
N THR A 171 15.81 2.46 7.14
CA THR A 171 15.08 3.45 6.32
C THR A 171 14.20 4.39 7.15
N GLU A 172 14.26 4.28 8.47
CA GLU A 172 13.39 4.94 9.46
C GLU A 172 11.91 4.53 9.37
N ALA A 173 11.55 3.54 8.54
CA ALA A 173 10.23 2.94 8.58
C ALA A 173 10.02 2.20 9.92
N VAL A 174 8.82 2.29 10.48
CA VAL A 174 8.45 1.56 11.70
C VAL A 174 7.64 0.33 11.32
N VAL A 175 8.07 -0.84 11.78
CA VAL A 175 7.40 -2.11 11.54
C VAL A 175 6.80 -2.61 12.85
N ARG A 176 5.56 -3.07 12.80
CA ARG A 176 4.84 -3.68 13.90
C ARG A 176 4.24 -5.00 13.43
N ARG A 177 4.50 -6.08 14.16
CA ARG A 177 3.88 -7.38 13.90
C ARG A 177 2.72 -7.58 14.85
N TYR A 178 1.56 -7.95 14.32
CA TYR A 178 0.37 -8.22 15.12
C TYR A 178 -0.12 -9.64 14.91
N ASP A 179 -0.47 -10.29 16.00
CA ASP A 179 -1.28 -11.50 15.99
C ASP A 179 -2.76 -11.11 15.80
N THR A 180 -3.46 -11.87 14.97
CA THR A 180 -4.88 -11.66 14.67
C THR A 180 -5.67 -12.89 15.05
N ASP A 181 -6.86 -12.71 15.60
CA ASP A 181 -7.71 -13.83 16.01
C ASP A 181 -8.27 -14.65 14.83
N GLY A 182 -8.53 -15.93 15.10
CA GLY A 182 -9.14 -16.89 14.16
C GLY A 182 -8.21 -17.36 13.04
N ASP A 183 -8.78 -17.73 11.89
CA ASP A 183 -8.04 -18.22 10.71
C ASP A 183 -7.39 -17.09 9.88
N ARG A 184 -7.25 -15.89 10.46
CA ARG A 184 -6.65 -14.74 9.77
C ARG A 184 -5.13 -14.82 9.86
N LEU A 185 -4.46 -14.57 8.73
CA LEU A 185 -3.00 -14.41 8.73
C LEU A 185 -2.62 -13.23 9.65
N PRO A 186 -1.54 -13.36 10.45
CA PRO A 186 -1.04 -12.26 11.24
C PRO A 186 -0.61 -11.10 10.34
N MET A 187 -0.51 -9.91 10.92
CA MET A 187 -0.24 -8.69 10.17
C MET A 187 1.20 -8.21 10.34
N TYR A 188 1.85 -7.94 9.21
CA TYR A 188 3.07 -7.15 9.13
C TYR A 188 2.66 -5.71 8.76
N HIS A 189 2.55 -4.85 9.76
CA HIS A 189 2.17 -3.45 9.59
C HIS A 189 3.43 -2.61 9.43
N ILE A 190 3.52 -1.85 8.35
CA ILE A 190 4.64 -0.94 8.07
C ILE A 190 4.15 0.49 7.99
N GLU A 191 4.89 1.40 8.63
CA GLU A 191 4.68 2.84 8.62
C GLU A 191 5.94 3.51 8.05
N PRO A 192 5.97 3.76 6.73
CA PRO A 192 7.06 4.49 6.08
C PRO A 192 7.23 5.88 6.66
N ARG A 193 8.44 6.43 6.58
CA ARG A 193 8.73 7.75 7.17
C ARG A 193 7.86 8.87 6.62
N GLU A 194 7.53 8.81 5.34
CA GLU A 194 6.70 9.82 4.67
C GLU A 194 5.26 9.85 5.17
N GLN A 195 4.76 8.79 5.85
CA GLN A 195 3.45 8.85 6.49
C GLN A 195 3.42 9.80 7.70
N ARG A 196 4.59 10.17 8.22
CA ARG A 196 4.75 11.08 9.36
C ARG A 196 5.15 12.49 8.95
N PHE A 197 5.21 12.78 7.65
CA PHE A 197 5.47 14.13 7.17
C PHE A 197 4.28 15.04 7.48
N ASP A 198 4.57 16.25 7.95
CA ASP A 198 3.58 17.31 8.04
C ASP A 198 3.28 17.91 6.66
N ALA A 199 2.30 18.80 6.59
CA ALA A 199 1.87 19.40 5.33
C ALA A 199 3.02 20.14 4.62
N ASP A 200 3.80 20.94 5.36
CA ASP A 200 4.93 21.70 4.81
C ASP A 200 6.03 20.79 4.23
N THR A 201 6.32 19.67 4.91
CA THR A 201 7.29 18.67 4.41
C THR A 201 6.75 17.92 3.20
N MET A 202 5.45 17.63 3.15
CA MET A 202 4.81 17.02 1.97
C MET A 202 4.83 17.96 0.76
N GLU A 203 4.54 19.26 0.95
CA GLU A 203 4.67 20.27 -0.10
C GLU A 203 6.11 20.35 -0.61
N THR A 204 7.09 20.36 0.30
CA THR A 204 8.52 20.30 -0.06
C THR A 204 8.86 19.06 -0.88
N LEU A 205 8.26 17.90 -0.57
CA LEU A 205 8.47 16.66 -1.32
C LEU A 205 7.91 16.76 -2.74
N VAL A 206 6.73 17.36 -2.92
CA VAL A 206 6.12 17.59 -4.23
C VAL A 206 7.00 18.52 -5.06
N ASP A 207 7.39 19.66 -4.52
CA ASP A 207 8.25 20.64 -5.19
C ASP A 207 9.59 20.01 -5.62
N ALA A 208 10.20 19.23 -4.73
CA ALA A 208 11.46 18.55 -5.04
C ALA A 208 11.27 17.48 -6.12
N TYR A 209 10.16 16.73 -6.10
CA TYR A 209 9.84 15.76 -7.14
C TYR A 209 9.65 16.41 -8.51
N GLU A 210 8.93 17.54 -8.59
CA GLU A 210 8.74 18.28 -9.83
C GLU A 210 10.07 18.71 -10.47
N ARG A 211 11.06 19.09 -9.65
CA ARG A 211 12.41 19.40 -10.11
C ARG A 211 13.11 18.18 -10.70
N VAL A 212 13.02 17.03 -10.03
CA VAL A 212 13.58 15.76 -10.56
C VAL A 212 12.91 15.39 -11.89
N ALA A 213 11.59 15.48 -11.96
CA ALA A 213 10.81 15.15 -13.15
C ALA A 213 11.15 16.07 -14.34
N THR A 214 11.30 17.37 -14.09
CA THR A 214 11.65 18.37 -15.12
C THR A 214 13.09 18.21 -15.60
N ALA A 215 14.03 17.97 -14.68
CA ALA A 215 15.45 17.82 -15.01
C ALA A 215 15.79 16.50 -15.73
N ALA A 216 14.88 15.52 -15.74
CA ALA A 216 15.07 14.26 -16.47
C ALA A 216 15.31 14.48 -17.98
N VAL A 217 14.89 15.62 -18.52
CA VAL A 217 15.09 16.01 -19.93
C VAL A 217 16.50 16.58 -20.18
N ASP A 218 17.14 17.16 -19.15
CA ASP A 218 18.36 17.99 -19.26
C ASP A 218 19.60 17.37 -18.57
N GLY A 219 19.65 16.04 -18.43
CA GLY A 219 20.79 15.33 -17.83
C GLY A 219 20.57 14.84 -16.39
N GLY A 220 19.36 14.99 -15.86
CA GLY A 220 18.94 14.47 -14.55
C GLY A 220 19.25 15.42 -13.39
N CYS A 221 18.53 15.24 -12.29
CA CYS A 221 18.80 15.90 -11.01
C CYS A 221 18.83 14.83 -9.92
N HIS A 222 19.88 14.84 -9.10
CA HIS A 222 20.00 13.89 -8.00
C HIS A 222 18.93 14.19 -6.93
N PRO A 223 18.23 13.18 -6.38
CA PRO A 223 17.14 13.39 -5.42
C PRO A 223 17.47 14.31 -4.24
N TYR A 224 18.67 14.15 -3.66
CA TYR A 224 19.11 15.00 -2.53
C TYR A 224 19.44 16.44 -2.94
N ASP A 225 19.91 16.66 -4.17
CA ASP A 225 20.18 18.00 -4.68
C ASP A 225 18.86 18.73 -4.95
N ALA A 226 17.87 18.03 -5.52
CA ALA A 226 16.52 18.55 -5.70
C ALA A 226 15.88 18.94 -4.37
N ALA A 227 15.95 18.06 -3.37
CA ALA A 227 15.45 18.32 -2.03
C ALA A 227 16.16 19.49 -1.35
N GLY A 228 17.50 19.56 -1.45
CA GLY A 228 18.29 20.65 -0.87
C GLY A 228 18.01 22.02 -1.49
N ALA A 229 17.52 22.07 -2.73
CA ALA A 229 17.19 23.32 -3.42
C ALA A 229 15.87 23.95 -2.95
N VAL A 230 14.95 23.16 -2.37
CA VAL A 230 13.61 23.64 -1.96
C VAL A 230 13.37 23.56 -0.46
N ALA A 231 14.07 22.69 0.26
CA ALA A 231 13.88 22.52 1.68
C ALA A 231 14.44 23.70 2.50
N ASN A 232 13.68 24.11 3.53
CA ASN A 232 14.05 25.21 4.43
C ASN A 232 15.21 24.90 5.37
N ASN A 233 15.53 23.62 5.59
CA ASN A 233 16.62 23.19 6.44
C ASN A 233 17.19 21.84 5.97
N SER A 234 18.39 21.50 6.45
CA SER A 234 19.10 20.27 6.05
C SER A 234 18.41 18.98 6.50
N THR A 235 17.67 18.99 7.61
CA THR A 235 16.98 17.80 8.12
C THR A 235 15.82 17.43 7.20
N THR A 236 14.99 18.41 6.84
CA THR A 236 13.93 18.26 5.85
C THR A 236 14.51 17.86 4.50
N ALA A 237 15.61 18.49 4.05
CA ALA A 237 16.27 18.14 2.79
C ALA A 237 16.71 16.67 2.75
N THR A 238 17.33 16.17 3.82
CA THR A 238 17.76 14.77 3.91
C THR A 238 16.56 13.82 3.94
N ALA A 239 15.51 14.15 4.69
CA ALA A 239 14.31 13.32 4.77
C ALA A 239 13.58 13.21 3.43
N VAL A 240 13.35 14.35 2.76
CA VAL A 240 12.73 14.42 1.43
C VAL A 240 13.62 13.73 0.38
N GLY A 241 14.93 13.99 0.39
CA GLY A 241 15.87 13.36 -0.54
C GLY A 241 15.85 11.84 -0.47
N ALA A 242 15.80 11.26 0.73
CA ALA A 242 15.69 9.83 0.93
C ALA A 242 14.37 9.25 0.40
N VAL A 243 13.24 9.96 0.59
CA VAL A 243 11.93 9.53 0.06
C VAL A 243 11.90 9.60 -1.48
N LEU A 244 12.48 10.65 -2.07
CA LEU A 244 12.63 10.76 -3.51
C LEU A 244 13.51 9.65 -4.09
N GLU A 245 14.67 9.39 -3.49
CA GLU A 245 15.55 8.31 -3.91
C GLU A 245 14.81 6.96 -3.88
N LYS A 246 14.09 6.70 -2.78
CA LYS A 246 13.29 5.49 -2.59
C LYS A 246 12.26 5.26 -3.71
N HIS A 247 11.52 6.29 -4.11
CA HIS A 247 10.41 6.16 -5.07
C HIS A 247 10.80 6.43 -6.54
N THR A 248 11.90 7.15 -6.80
CA THR A 248 12.32 7.50 -8.18
C THR A 248 13.48 6.67 -8.71
N GLY A 249 14.42 6.27 -7.85
CA GLY A 249 15.56 5.43 -8.20
C GLY A 249 15.45 4.00 -7.66
N GLY A 250 14.85 3.84 -6.48
CA GLY A 250 14.62 2.54 -5.82
C GLY A 250 13.33 1.84 -6.25
N LEU A 251 12.98 0.79 -5.51
CA LEU A 251 11.73 0.03 -5.69
C LEU A 251 10.62 0.41 -4.69
N GLY A 252 10.59 1.68 -4.26
CA GLY A 252 9.55 2.23 -3.41
C GLY A 252 9.47 1.53 -2.05
N ILE A 253 8.27 1.11 -1.65
CA ILE A 253 8.02 0.43 -0.37
C ILE A 253 8.82 -0.87 -0.20
N LEU A 254 9.27 -1.50 -1.30
CA LEU A 254 10.08 -2.71 -1.22
C LEU A 254 11.44 -2.44 -0.56
N GLU A 255 11.99 -1.22 -0.71
CA GLU A 255 13.19 -0.80 0.03
C GLU A 255 12.96 -0.88 1.54
N ASP A 256 11.83 -0.37 2.03
CA ASP A 256 11.50 -0.44 3.45
C ASP A 256 11.23 -1.88 3.90
N ILE A 257 10.48 -2.66 3.12
CA ILE A 257 10.13 -4.04 3.51
C ILE A 257 11.39 -4.93 3.55
N PHE A 258 12.29 -4.82 2.57
CA PHE A 258 13.53 -5.61 2.55
C PHE A 258 14.63 -5.04 3.44
N ALA A 259 14.51 -3.82 3.97
CA ALA A 259 15.37 -3.35 5.05
C ALA A 259 15.14 -4.14 6.37
N ASP A 260 13.99 -4.78 6.54
CA ASP A 260 13.78 -5.79 7.58
C ASP A 260 14.41 -7.13 7.18
N GLN A 261 15.54 -7.46 7.82
CA GLN A 261 16.30 -8.69 7.57
C GLN A 261 15.49 -9.96 7.87
N ARG A 262 14.39 -9.87 8.63
CA ARG A 262 13.50 -10.99 8.90
C ARG A 262 12.64 -11.36 7.69
N VAL A 263 12.45 -10.45 6.74
CA VAL A 263 11.61 -10.67 5.55
C VAL A 263 12.41 -11.39 4.46
N SER A 264 12.00 -12.61 4.10
CA SER A 264 12.62 -13.42 3.05
C SER A 264 11.92 -13.29 1.69
N ASP A 265 10.61 -13.06 1.70
CA ASP A 265 9.80 -13.03 0.48
C ASP A 265 8.72 -11.93 0.57
N VAL A 266 8.43 -11.29 -0.55
CA VAL A 266 7.28 -10.38 -0.73
C VAL A 266 6.48 -10.86 -1.93
N PHE A 267 5.14 -10.87 -1.80
CA PHE A 267 4.22 -11.34 -2.83
C PHE A 267 3.20 -10.25 -3.16
N ALA A 268 3.17 -9.85 -4.43
CA ALA A 268 2.13 -9.04 -5.02
C ALA A 268 1.25 -9.98 -5.88
N THR A 269 0.09 -10.38 -5.37
CA THR A 269 -0.75 -11.40 -6.01
C THR A 269 -1.72 -10.74 -6.98
N ALA A 270 -1.96 -11.34 -8.15
CA ALA A 270 -2.98 -10.82 -9.06
C ALA A 270 -4.40 -11.06 -8.52
N PRO A 271 -5.35 -10.16 -8.82
CA PRO A 271 -5.13 -8.81 -9.34
C PRO A 271 -4.48 -7.90 -8.26
N VAL A 272 -3.34 -7.29 -8.61
CA VAL A 272 -2.52 -6.52 -7.66
C VAL A 272 -3.20 -5.24 -7.17
N SER A 273 -4.20 -4.74 -7.88
CA SER A 273 -5.01 -3.58 -7.48
C SER A 273 -5.93 -3.90 -6.30
N ASP A 274 -6.31 -5.17 -6.13
CA ASP A 274 -7.41 -5.56 -5.23
C ASP A 274 -6.88 -6.27 -3.98
N THR A 275 -5.59 -6.65 -4.00
CA THR A 275 -4.95 -7.41 -2.93
C THR A 275 -3.86 -6.60 -2.24
N ARG A 276 -3.73 -6.86 -0.93
CA ARG A 276 -2.60 -6.35 -0.16
C ARG A 276 -1.37 -7.18 -0.46
N LEU A 277 -0.19 -6.57 -0.33
CA LEU A 277 1.06 -7.32 -0.33
C LEU A 277 1.03 -8.34 0.81
N ARG A 278 1.73 -9.45 0.60
CA ARG A 278 2.02 -10.43 1.64
C ARG A 278 3.53 -10.54 1.77
N VAL A 279 3.98 -10.83 2.98
CA VAL A 279 5.39 -11.08 3.26
C VAL A 279 5.57 -12.45 3.90
N ARG A 280 6.77 -13.00 3.76
CA ARG A 280 7.26 -14.07 4.63
C ARG A 280 8.29 -13.45 5.56
N CYS A 281 7.97 -13.37 6.85
CA CYS A 281 8.79 -12.76 7.89
C CYS A 281 9.08 -13.82 8.95
N ASP A 282 10.35 -14.09 9.26
CA ASP A 282 10.79 -15.20 10.14
C ASP A 282 10.17 -16.56 9.75
N GLY A 283 9.98 -16.81 8.46
CA GLY A 283 9.36 -18.03 7.96
C GLY A 283 7.84 -18.11 8.13
N GLU A 284 7.19 -17.09 8.67
CA GLU A 284 5.73 -17.00 8.78
C GLU A 284 5.15 -16.11 7.67
N THR A 285 4.03 -16.52 7.07
CA THR A 285 3.36 -15.71 6.05
C THR A 285 2.42 -14.71 6.72
N MET A 286 2.64 -13.43 6.47
CA MET A 286 1.88 -12.33 7.05
C MET A 286 1.21 -11.48 5.95
N ARG A 287 0.03 -10.92 6.24
CA ARG A 287 -0.60 -9.88 5.40
C ARG A 287 -0.02 -8.52 5.75
N THR A 288 0.15 -7.63 4.79
CA THR A 288 0.55 -6.26 5.07
C THR A 288 -0.62 -5.29 5.06
N ASN A 289 -0.38 -4.05 5.49
CA ASN A 289 -1.23 -2.88 5.30
C ASN A 289 -0.92 -2.15 3.96
N VAL A 290 -0.16 -2.74 3.05
CA VAL A 290 0.30 -2.11 1.80
C VAL A 290 -0.49 -2.62 0.60
N ARG A 291 -0.99 -1.71 -0.23
CA ARG A 291 -1.57 -1.99 -1.55
C ARG A 291 -0.71 -1.39 -2.65
N LEU A 292 -0.50 -2.15 -3.72
CA LEU A 292 0.19 -1.67 -4.91
C LEU A 292 -0.82 -0.95 -5.81
N THR A 293 -0.50 0.25 -6.27
CA THR A 293 -1.37 0.94 -7.23
C THR A 293 -1.26 0.26 -8.61
N PRO A 294 -2.28 0.33 -9.48
CA PRO A 294 -2.15 -0.19 -10.84
C PRO A 294 -1.01 0.49 -11.62
N ALA A 295 -0.80 1.80 -11.40
CA ALA A 295 0.33 2.52 -11.96
C ALA A 295 1.64 1.90 -11.49
N GLY A 296 1.79 1.69 -10.18
CA GLY A 296 2.98 1.08 -9.59
C GLY A 296 3.25 -0.35 -10.05
N ALA A 297 2.22 -1.16 -10.22
CA ALA A 297 2.38 -2.49 -10.82
C ALA A 297 2.95 -2.41 -12.25
N ASN A 298 2.47 -1.46 -13.06
CA ASN A 298 2.98 -1.23 -14.41
C ASN A 298 4.39 -0.64 -14.40
N THR A 299 4.72 0.20 -13.42
CA THR A 299 6.08 0.73 -13.19
C THR A 299 7.04 -0.41 -12.91
N LEU A 300 6.73 -1.29 -11.95
CA LEU A 300 7.52 -2.49 -11.63
C LEU A 300 7.68 -3.40 -12.86
N ALA A 301 6.59 -3.69 -13.58
CA ALA A 301 6.65 -4.48 -14.81
C ALA A 301 7.62 -3.88 -15.84
N SER A 302 7.55 -2.56 -16.03
CA SER A 302 8.38 -1.82 -16.97
C SER A 302 9.85 -1.79 -16.55
N THR A 303 10.11 -1.58 -15.26
CA THR A 303 11.45 -1.57 -14.66
C THR A 303 12.12 -2.93 -14.83
N PHE A 304 11.46 -4.03 -14.44
CA PHE A 304 12.07 -5.35 -14.57
C PHE A 304 12.14 -5.85 -16.01
N ARG A 305 11.24 -5.42 -16.90
CA ARG A 305 11.38 -5.67 -18.33
C ARG A 305 12.66 -5.02 -18.88
N ARG A 306 12.99 -3.80 -18.45
CA ARG A 306 14.23 -3.11 -18.84
C ARG A 306 15.46 -3.80 -18.25
N SER A 307 15.46 -4.13 -16.95
CA SER A 307 16.64 -4.69 -16.28
C SER A 307 16.93 -6.16 -16.65
N SER A 308 15.89 -6.96 -16.90
CA SER A 308 16.07 -8.39 -17.27
C SER A 308 16.52 -8.60 -18.72
N GLY A 309 16.38 -7.60 -19.58
CA GLY A 309 16.62 -7.74 -21.03
C GLY A 309 15.65 -8.69 -21.74
N ARG A 310 14.57 -9.14 -21.08
CA ARG A 310 13.60 -10.09 -21.62
C ARG A 310 12.26 -9.41 -21.91
N ALA A 311 11.56 -9.91 -22.92
CA ALA A 311 10.20 -9.46 -23.20
C ALA A 311 9.25 -9.92 -22.09
N PHE A 312 8.52 -8.97 -21.50
CA PHE A 312 7.38 -9.23 -20.62
C PHE A 312 6.13 -8.63 -21.27
N SER A 313 5.27 -9.50 -21.80
CA SER A 313 4.12 -9.15 -22.65
C SER A 313 3.10 -10.29 -22.67
N ARG A 314 1.96 -10.12 -23.35
CA ARG A 314 1.00 -11.23 -23.53
C ARG A 314 1.61 -12.46 -24.24
N ALA A 315 2.60 -12.26 -25.12
CA ALA A 315 3.27 -13.35 -25.84
C ALA A 315 4.39 -14.01 -25.02
N SER A 316 4.93 -13.28 -24.04
CA SER A 316 5.92 -13.77 -23.07
C SER A 316 5.49 -13.34 -21.67
N PRO A 317 4.48 -14.04 -21.09
CA PRO A 317 3.75 -13.57 -19.90
C PRO A 317 4.48 -13.86 -18.59
N THR A 318 5.74 -14.28 -18.66
CA THR A 318 6.59 -14.61 -17.49
C THR A 318 7.87 -13.79 -17.54
N LEU A 319 8.32 -13.36 -16.37
CA LEU A 319 9.50 -12.54 -16.16
C LEU A 319 10.36 -13.19 -15.07
N ASP A 320 11.67 -13.21 -15.28
CA ASP A 320 12.67 -13.55 -14.26
C ASP A 320 13.75 -12.46 -14.32
N ALA A 321 13.96 -11.78 -13.20
CA ALA A 321 14.87 -10.66 -13.07
C ALA A 321 15.61 -10.71 -11.72
N THR A 322 16.67 -9.92 -11.60
CA THR A 322 17.33 -9.65 -10.33
C THR A 322 17.40 -8.14 -10.13
N ALA A 323 17.28 -7.70 -8.88
CA ALA A 323 17.43 -6.32 -8.47
C ALA A 323 18.21 -6.25 -7.16
N THR A 324 18.86 -5.12 -6.90
CA THR A 324 19.40 -4.82 -5.57
C THR A 324 18.39 -3.92 -4.86
N VAL A 325 17.97 -4.29 -3.65
CA VAL A 325 16.96 -3.58 -2.85
C VAL A 325 17.43 -3.60 -1.41
N ALA A 326 17.54 -2.43 -0.76
CA ALA A 326 18.08 -2.30 0.59
C ALA A 326 19.39 -3.10 0.79
N ASP A 327 20.35 -2.94 -0.14
CA ASP A 327 21.64 -3.66 -0.19
C ASP A 327 21.55 -5.19 -0.32
N ARG A 328 20.36 -5.75 -0.56
CA ARG A 328 20.11 -7.19 -0.73
C ARG A 328 19.87 -7.54 -2.19
N GLN A 329 20.37 -8.69 -2.63
CA GLN A 329 20.06 -9.23 -3.95
C GLN A 329 18.68 -9.87 -3.93
N ILE A 330 17.73 -9.32 -4.68
CA ILE A 330 16.35 -9.80 -4.77
C ILE A 330 16.12 -10.45 -6.13
N ARG A 331 15.67 -11.71 -6.12
CA ARG A 331 15.15 -12.37 -7.31
C ARG A 331 13.69 -12.02 -7.49
N VAL A 332 13.31 -11.67 -8.71
CA VAL A 332 11.96 -11.23 -9.06
C VAL A 332 11.39 -12.16 -10.10
N ALA A 333 10.31 -12.85 -9.76
CA ALA A 333 9.48 -13.56 -10.71
C ALA A 333 8.21 -12.75 -10.96
N GLY A 334 7.88 -12.50 -12.23
CA GLY A 334 6.66 -11.80 -12.62
C GLY A 334 5.80 -12.65 -13.55
N VAL A 335 4.48 -12.54 -13.41
CA VAL A 335 3.52 -13.14 -14.34
C VAL A 335 2.47 -12.13 -14.78
N SER A 336 1.92 -12.30 -15.99
CA SER A 336 0.85 -11.47 -16.54
C SER A 336 -0.14 -12.31 -17.36
N LYS A 337 -1.15 -11.66 -17.95
CA LYS A 337 -2.13 -12.33 -18.83
C LYS A 337 -1.42 -13.03 -20.00
N PRO A 338 -1.83 -14.27 -20.38
CA PRO A 338 -2.99 -15.01 -19.89
C PRO A 338 -2.71 -15.97 -18.72
N VAL A 339 -1.48 -16.02 -18.18
CA VAL A 339 -1.10 -16.95 -17.10
C VAL A 339 -1.75 -16.57 -15.77
N SER A 340 -2.16 -15.31 -15.64
CA SER A 340 -2.73 -14.70 -14.44
C SER A 340 -3.76 -13.64 -14.85
N ASP A 341 -4.74 -13.35 -13.99
CA ASP A 341 -5.79 -12.35 -14.23
C ASP A 341 -5.28 -10.90 -14.25
N GLY A 342 -4.00 -10.71 -13.95
CA GLY A 342 -3.29 -9.44 -14.00
C GLY A 342 -1.80 -9.61 -13.77
N LEU A 343 -1.11 -8.50 -13.58
CA LEU A 343 0.27 -8.52 -13.10
C LEU A 343 0.32 -9.16 -11.71
N ALA A 344 1.29 -10.04 -11.48
CA ALA A 344 1.66 -10.53 -10.17
C ALA A 344 3.18 -10.66 -10.09
N PHE A 345 3.73 -10.50 -8.89
CA PHE A 345 5.16 -10.57 -8.64
C PHE A 345 5.45 -11.37 -7.36
N ALA A 346 6.54 -12.12 -7.39
CA ALA A 346 7.16 -12.71 -6.21
C ALA A 346 8.59 -12.20 -6.14
N PHE A 347 8.91 -11.57 -5.03
CA PHE A 347 10.23 -11.05 -4.69
C PHE A 347 10.81 -11.98 -3.63
N ARG A 348 12.01 -12.49 -3.86
CA ARG A 348 12.71 -13.33 -2.90
C ARG A 348 14.07 -12.73 -2.62
N ALA A 349 14.31 -12.37 -1.37
CA ALA A 349 15.64 -12.05 -0.94
C ALA A 349 16.53 -13.27 -1.12
N HIS A 350 17.63 -13.07 -1.82
CA HIS A 350 18.77 -13.94 -1.74
C HIS A 350 19.64 -13.38 -0.63
N ASP A 351 19.23 -13.66 0.60
CA ASP A 351 20.07 -13.36 1.74
C ASP A 351 21.39 -14.07 1.52
N SER A 352 22.44 -13.27 1.52
CA SER A 352 23.80 -13.73 1.66
C SER A 352 24.01 -14.25 3.09
N ASP A 353 23.10 -15.10 3.58
CA ASP A 353 23.52 -16.20 4.44
C ASP A 353 24.42 -17.04 3.55
N VAL A 354 25.66 -16.58 3.40
CA VAL A 354 26.76 -17.36 2.86
C VAL A 354 26.96 -18.40 3.92
N TRP A 355 26.13 -19.44 3.85
CA TRP A 355 26.24 -20.62 4.69
C TRP A 355 27.68 -21.05 4.60
N ARG A 356 28.41 -20.95 5.70
CA ARG A 356 29.78 -21.44 5.77
C ARG A 356 29.70 -22.94 5.97
N LEU A 357 30.75 -23.65 5.57
CA LEU A 357 30.87 -25.07 5.87
C LEU A 357 30.70 -25.36 7.38
N ALA A 358 31.05 -24.42 8.26
CA ALA A 358 30.79 -24.52 9.70
C ALA A 358 29.31 -24.59 10.05
N ASP A 359 28.45 -23.82 9.38
CA ASP A 359 27.00 -23.79 9.66
C ASP A 359 26.33 -25.13 9.31
N PHE A 360 26.83 -25.82 8.28
CA PHE A 360 26.39 -27.18 7.94
C PHE A 360 26.86 -28.25 8.94
N VAL A 361 27.96 -28.00 9.64
CA VAL A 361 28.44 -28.88 10.72
C VAL A 361 27.58 -28.65 11.96
N ASP A 362 27.37 -27.38 12.32
CA ASP A 362 26.61 -26.99 13.52
C ASP A 362 25.15 -27.44 13.44
N ASN A 363 24.53 -27.41 12.25
CA ASN A 363 23.16 -27.90 12.04
C ASN A 363 23.06 -29.41 11.73
N GLY A 364 24.18 -30.12 11.70
CA GLY A 364 24.23 -31.57 11.46
C GLY A 364 23.99 -32.02 10.01
N THR A 365 23.99 -31.11 9.03
CA THR A 365 23.87 -31.46 7.60
C THR A 365 25.08 -32.22 7.08
N MET A 366 26.28 -31.96 7.62
CA MET A 366 27.47 -32.75 7.28
C MET A 366 28.43 -32.93 8.46
N PRO A 367 29.20 -34.04 8.50
CA PRO A 367 30.26 -34.20 9.49
C PRO A 367 31.40 -33.18 9.28
N THR A 368 32.07 -32.79 10.37
CA THR A 368 33.24 -31.88 10.35
C THR A 368 34.34 -32.33 9.38
N ALA A 369 34.56 -33.64 9.23
CA ALA A 369 35.55 -34.18 8.31
C ALA A 369 35.20 -33.91 6.83
N VAL A 370 33.91 -33.94 6.47
CA VAL A 370 33.44 -33.65 5.11
C VAL A 370 33.58 -32.15 4.80
N ALA A 371 33.21 -31.30 5.75
CA ALA A 371 33.45 -29.85 5.66
C ALA A 371 34.94 -29.54 5.46
N GLY A 372 35.84 -30.16 6.24
CA GLY A 372 37.28 -29.99 6.08
C GLY A 372 37.79 -30.41 4.70
N LEU A 373 37.34 -31.56 4.19
CA LEU A 373 37.70 -32.03 2.85
C LEU A 373 37.25 -31.06 1.76
N LEU A 374 36.00 -30.60 1.83
CA LEU A 374 35.43 -29.68 0.85
C LEU A 374 36.13 -28.32 0.87
N SER A 375 36.50 -27.83 2.06
CA SER A 375 37.28 -26.59 2.22
C SER A 375 38.64 -26.69 1.53
N VAL A 376 39.41 -27.77 1.77
CA VAL A 376 40.70 -28.00 1.12
C VAL A 376 40.54 -28.17 -0.40
N ALA A 377 39.51 -28.89 -0.83
CA ALA A 377 39.24 -29.08 -2.27
C ALA A 377 38.96 -27.75 -2.97
N ALA A 378 38.15 -26.87 -2.36
CA ALA A 378 37.86 -25.54 -2.89
C ALA A 378 39.12 -24.66 -2.91
N GLU A 379 39.88 -24.61 -1.80
CA GLU A 379 41.11 -23.80 -1.68
C GLU A 379 42.19 -24.23 -2.69
N ARG A 380 42.19 -25.51 -3.08
CA ARG A 380 43.12 -26.06 -4.09
C ARG A 380 42.58 -26.00 -5.53
N GLY A 381 41.42 -25.38 -5.75
CA GLY A 381 40.83 -25.26 -7.09
C GLY A 381 40.29 -26.57 -7.65
N GLY A 382 39.87 -27.50 -6.79
CA GLY A 382 39.27 -28.76 -7.18
C GLY A 382 37.91 -28.57 -7.85
N ALA A 383 37.67 -29.28 -8.95
CA ALA A 383 36.36 -29.29 -9.60
C ALA A 383 35.36 -30.09 -8.76
N CYS A 384 34.22 -29.49 -8.41
CA CYS A 384 33.18 -30.12 -7.60
C CYS A 384 31.79 -29.97 -8.26
N LEU A 385 30.95 -31.00 -8.13
CA LEU A 385 29.55 -31.00 -8.57
C LEU A 385 28.65 -31.37 -7.39
N VAL A 386 27.77 -30.44 -7.00
CA VAL A 386 26.77 -30.67 -5.96
C VAL A 386 25.45 -31.11 -6.60
N ALA A 387 25.06 -32.38 -6.40
CA ALA A 387 23.88 -32.98 -7.01
C ALA A 387 22.81 -33.38 -5.97
N GLY A 388 21.54 -33.44 -6.38
CA GLY A 388 20.42 -33.74 -5.50
C GLY A 388 19.06 -33.25 -6.03
N PRO A 389 17.94 -33.72 -5.45
CA PRO A 389 16.59 -33.35 -5.87
C PRO A 389 16.27 -31.85 -5.64
N ARG A 390 15.14 -31.36 -6.19
CA ARG A 390 14.69 -29.97 -5.98
C ARG A 390 14.51 -29.71 -4.47
N GLY A 391 14.96 -28.56 -3.99
CA GLY A 391 14.88 -28.19 -2.57
C GLY A 391 15.96 -28.79 -1.65
N ALA A 392 16.84 -29.67 -2.14
CA ALA A 392 17.86 -30.34 -1.31
C ALA A 392 19.08 -29.47 -0.90
N GLY A 393 19.00 -28.13 -1.00
CA GLY A 393 20.11 -27.26 -0.57
C GLY A 393 21.33 -27.17 -1.49
N LYS A 394 21.27 -27.69 -2.74
CA LYS A 394 22.42 -27.70 -3.67
C LYS A 394 23.08 -26.32 -3.86
N THR A 395 22.28 -25.30 -4.17
CA THR A 395 22.77 -23.95 -4.42
C THR A 395 23.35 -23.33 -3.16
N THR A 396 22.81 -23.69 -1.99
CA THR A 396 23.31 -23.29 -0.68
C THR A 396 24.69 -23.91 -0.40
N THR A 397 24.85 -25.22 -0.62
CA THR A 397 26.17 -25.88 -0.48
C THR A 397 27.18 -25.38 -1.50
N LEU A 398 26.76 -25.08 -2.74
CA LEU A 398 27.67 -24.49 -3.73
C LEU A 398 28.11 -23.08 -3.29
N GLY A 399 27.17 -22.27 -2.79
CA GLY A 399 27.48 -20.95 -2.25
C GLY A 399 28.40 -20.97 -1.04
N ALA A 400 28.42 -22.06 -0.27
CA ALA A 400 29.34 -22.25 0.85
C ALA A 400 30.80 -22.54 0.47
N LEU A 401 31.01 -22.96 -0.79
CA LEU A 401 32.31 -23.35 -1.33
C LEU A 401 32.95 -22.24 -2.18
N LEU A 402 32.19 -21.20 -2.51
CA LEU A 402 32.60 -20.03 -3.29
C LEU A 402 32.85 -18.85 -2.35
#